data_AF-A0A0N4T796-F1
#
_entry.id   AF-A0A0N4T796-F1
#
_cell.length_a   1.000
_cell.length_b   1.000
_cell.length_c   1.000
_cell.angle_alpha   90.00
_cell.angle_beta   90.00
_cell.angle_gamma   90.00
#
_symmetry.space_group_name_H-M   'P 1'
#
loop_
_entity.id
_entity.type
_entity.pdbx_description
1 polymer ?
#
loop_
_entity_poly.entity_id
_entity_poly.type
_entity_poly.pdbx_seq_one_letter_code
_entity_poly.pdbx_strand_id
1 'polypeptide(L)'
;MYKKTDRIDDMIRLMEKYHIENVKETHLQVAIDLEEKGNLRGAEEHYLLANEWKKAVNMYRNAEIWNDAYRIAKQEGDDMAQKQKFKLLDESIDYACENGAFDFAFDLCRLEAKNRLPSVHFKLAQQLEEEGEFEKAEMHFIESGKPKEAILMYIHDQDWENAERVAKKHSPETLSDVYIRQARMAIEQKNFACAESCLLRANRPEIILRCYKELEMWQDAIRIAKDYMPAELKHLEVSNNFKNLLLK
;
A
#
# COMPACT_ATOMS: atom_id res chain seq x y z
N MET A 1 -5.86 37.28 -37.08
CA MET A 1 -5.47 36.27 -38.09
C MET A 1 -3.95 36.09 -38.11
N TYR A 2 -3.38 35.43 -37.10
CA TYR A 2 -1.94 35.07 -37.05
C TYR A 2 -1.74 33.62 -36.55
N LYS A 3 -2.65 32.70 -36.91
CA LYS A 3 -2.66 31.29 -36.47
C LYS A 3 -1.85 30.37 -37.38
N LYS A 4 -0.58 30.69 -37.65
CA LYS A 4 0.40 29.75 -38.21
C LYS A 4 1.71 29.96 -37.44
N THR A 5 2.27 28.88 -36.91
CA THR A 5 3.39 28.84 -35.96
C THR A 5 4.54 29.79 -36.32
N ASP A 6 4.93 29.86 -37.61
CA ASP A 6 5.95 30.81 -38.12
C ASP A 6 5.67 32.29 -37.81
N ARG A 7 4.41 32.71 -37.81
CA ARG A 7 4.05 34.13 -37.62
C ARG A 7 3.96 34.54 -36.16
N ILE A 8 3.94 33.58 -35.24
CA ILE A 8 3.92 33.85 -33.81
C ILE A 8 5.34 34.19 -33.35
N ASP A 9 6.34 33.44 -33.83
CA ASP A 9 7.75 33.73 -33.56
C ASP A 9 8.18 35.07 -34.16
N ASP A 10 7.74 35.38 -35.38
CA ASP A 10 7.99 36.67 -36.01
C ASP A 10 7.29 37.83 -35.28
N MET A 11 6.07 37.60 -34.76
CA MET A 11 5.35 38.58 -33.96
C MET A 11 6.05 38.85 -32.62
N ILE A 12 6.50 37.80 -31.93
CA ILE A 12 7.24 37.90 -30.66
C ILE A 12 8.57 38.62 -30.86
N ARG A 13 9.35 38.25 -31.89
CA ARG A 13 10.59 38.95 -32.27
C ARG A 13 10.37 40.43 -32.54
N LEU A 14 9.27 40.77 -33.20
CA LEU A 14 8.90 42.16 -33.46
C LEU A 14 8.56 42.88 -32.14
N MET A 15 7.80 42.25 -31.25
CA MET A 15 7.43 42.82 -29.95
C MET A 15 8.64 43.03 -29.04
N GLU A 16 9.60 42.11 -29.04
CA GLU A 16 10.88 42.24 -28.34
C GLU A 16 11.72 43.40 -28.91
N LYS A 17 11.81 43.49 -30.25
CA LYS A 17 12.55 44.54 -30.95
C LYS A 17 11.99 45.95 -30.70
N TYR A 18 10.68 46.07 -30.50
CA TYR A 18 10.01 47.35 -30.25
C TYR A 18 9.70 47.61 -28.76
N HIS A 19 10.24 46.81 -27.84
CA HIS A 19 10.07 46.95 -26.38
C HIS A 19 8.61 47.14 -25.95
N ILE A 20 7.70 46.38 -26.55
CA ILE A 20 6.27 46.44 -26.21
C ILE A 20 6.07 45.84 -24.82
N GLU A 21 5.40 46.56 -23.92
CA GLU A 21 5.32 46.21 -22.47
C GLU A 21 4.62 44.86 -22.15
N ASN A 22 4.02 44.18 -23.14
CA ASN A 22 3.19 42.98 -22.92
C ASN A 22 3.73 41.68 -23.56
N VAL A 23 5.04 41.58 -23.78
CA VAL A 23 5.67 40.36 -24.33
C VAL A 23 5.33 39.13 -23.49
N LYS A 24 5.36 39.23 -22.15
CA LYS A 24 5.00 38.12 -21.24
C LYS A 24 3.57 37.63 -21.41
N GLU A 25 2.61 38.55 -21.51
CA GLU A 25 1.18 38.23 -21.69
C GLU A 25 0.94 37.56 -23.06
N THR A 26 1.73 37.96 -24.06
CA THR A 26 1.68 37.36 -25.40
C THR A 26 2.22 35.94 -25.41
N HIS A 27 3.36 35.68 -24.75
CA HIS A 27 3.86 34.31 -24.56
C HIS A 27 2.83 33.45 -23.83
N LEU A 28 2.17 33.98 -22.80
CA LEU A 28 1.15 33.26 -22.07
C LEU A 28 -0.04 32.88 -22.96
N GLN A 29 -0.57 33.81 -23.76
CA GLN A 29 -1.70 33.52 -24.63
C GLN A 29 -1.34 32.49 -25.72
N VAL A 30 -0.12 32.58 -26.26
CA VAL A 30 0.40 31.60 -27.22
C VAL A 30 0.52 30.22 -26.59
N ALA A 31 1.00 30.14 -25.34
CA ALA A 31 1.12 28.88 -24.61
C ALA A 31 -0.26 28.21 -24.42
N ILE A 32 -1.28 28.98 -24.02
CA ILE A 32 -2.67 28.50 -23.88
C ILE A 32 -3.20 27.99 -25.23
N ASP A 33 -3.02 28.78 -26.29
CA ASP A 33 -3.42 28.42 -27.66
C ASP A 33 -2.71 27.16 -28.18
N LEU A 34 -1.52 26.81 -27.66
CA LEU A 34 -0.75 25.61 -28.02
C LEU A 34 -1.16 24.41 -27.16
N GLU A 35 -1.45 24.63 -25.88
CA GLU A 35 -2.02 23.66 -24.95
C GLU A 35 -3.38 23.16 -25.45
N GLU A 36 -4.28 24.06 -25.88
CA GLU A 36 -5.58 23.70 -26.48
C GLU A 36 -5.43 22.85 -27.75
N LYS A 37 -4.31 23.00 -28.48
CA LYS A 37 -3.99 22.22 -29.68
C LYS A 37 -3.28 20.89 -29.36
N GLY A 38 -2.98 20.64 -28.09
CA GLY A 38 -2.24 19.45 -27.63
C GLY A 38 -0.73 19.50 -27.89
N ASN A 39 -0.17 20.63 -28.34
CA ASN A 39 1.28 20.77 -28.52
C ASN A 39 1.95 21.20 -27.20
N LEU A 40 2.10 20.22 -26.31
CA LEU A 40 2.59 20.43 -24.95
C LEU A 40 4.03 20.96 -24.91
N ARG A 41 4.92 20.49 -25.80
CA ARG A 41 6.31 20.97 -25.85
C ARG A 41 6.41 22.43 -26.29
N GLY A 42 5.66 22.83 -27.32
CA GLY A 42 5.62 24.24 -27.72
C GLY A 42 5.02 25.12 -26.62
N ALA A 43 3.98 24.64 -25.94
CA ALA A 43 3.39 25.35 -24.80
C ALA A 43 4.38 25.49 -23.63
N GLU A 44 5.17 24.46 -23.32
CA GLU A 44 6.24 24.51 -22.30
C GLU A 44 7.20 25.67 -22.59
N GLU A 45 7.74 25.75 -23.81
CA GLU A 45 8.70 26.79 -24.20
C GLU A 45 8.15 28.19 -23.95
N HIS A 46 6.91 28.47 -24.37
CA HIS A 46 6.30 29.78 -24.16
C HIS A 46 5.91 30.03 -22.69
N TYR A 47 5.51 29.01 -21.93
CA TYR A 47 5.26 29.15 -20.48
C TYR A 47 6.54 29.46 -19.69
N LEU A 48 7.67 28.84 -20.06
CA LEU A 48 8.97 29.12 -19.44
C LEU A 48 9.48 30.53 -19.81
N LEU A 49 9.33 30.96 -21.08
CA LEU A 49 9.66 32.33 -21.51
C LEU A 49 8.80 33.40 -20.81
N ALA A 50 7.55 33.07 -20.47
CA ALA A 50 6.68 33.93 -19.66
C ALA A 50 7.02 33.90 -18.16
N ASN A 51 7.99 33.09 -17.71
CA ASN A 51 8.31 32.82 -16.31
C ASN A 51 7.12 32.24 -15.50
N GLU A 52 6.22 31.54 -16.19
CA GLU A 52 5.00 30.91 -15.66
C GLU A 52 5.15 29.38 -15.63
N TRP A 53 6.28 28.89 -15.10
CA TRP A 53 6.59 27.46 -15.04
C TRP A 53 5.54 26.62 -14.29
N LYS A 54 4.80 27.22 -13.34
CA LYS A 54 3.69 26.56 -12.64
C LYS A 54 2.56 26.16 -13.60
N LYS A 55 2.32 26.96 -14.65
CA LYS A 55 1.32 26.63 -15.68
C LYS A 55 1.81 25.49 -16.56
N ALA A 56 3.09 25.48 -16.94
CA ALA A 56 3.71 24.35 -17.65
C ALA A 56 3.61 23.04 -16.85
N VAL A 57 3.91 23.08 -15.56
CA VAL A 57 3.78 21.93 -14.65
C VAL A 57 2.31 21.46 -14.56
N ASN A 58 1.36 22.37 -14.38
CA ASN A 58 -0.07 22.01 -14.30
C ASN A 58 -0.59 21.44 -15.63
N MET A 59 -0.14 21.96 -16.76
CA MET A 59 -0.44 21.43 -18.09
C MET A 59 0.03 19.98 -18.21
N TYR A 60 1.29 19.69 -17.88
CA TYR A 60 1.81 18.33 -17.90
C TYR A 60 1.12 17.40 -16.91
N ARG A 61 0.72 17.91 -15.74
CA ARG A 61 -0.11 17.17 -14.79
C ARG A 61 -1.48 16.81 -15.37
N ASN A 62 -2.15 17.75 -16.01
CA ASN A 62 -3.46 17.53 -16.63
C ASN A 62 -3.36 16.55 -17.83
N ALA A 63 -2.20 16.50 -18.48
CA ALA A 63 -1.91 15.54 -19.55
C ALA A 63 -1.38 14.18 -19.04
N GLU A 64 -1.26 13.99 -17.72
CA GLU A 64 -0.70 12.80 -17.07
C GLU A 64 0.76 12.50 -17.44
N ILE A 65 1.51 13.50 -17.93
CA ILE A 65 2.93 13.37 -18.26
C ILE A 65 3.78 13.86 -17.09
N TRP A 66 3.88 13.03 -16.07
CA TRP A 66 4.52 13.37 -14.80
C TRP A 66 6.04 13.58 -14.91
N ASN A 67 6.71 12.89 -15.84
CA ASN A 67 8.17 13.01 -16.05
C ASN A 67 8.59 14.44 -16.40
N ASP A 68 7.85 15.08 -17.33
CA ASP A 68 8.13 16.44 -17.76
C ASP A 68 7.70 17.47 -16.73
N ALA A 69 6.56 17.25 -16.04
CA ALA A 69 6.14 18.08 -14.91
C ALA A 69 7.22 18.12 -13.81
N TYR A 70 7.79 16.96 -13.47
CA TYR A 70 8.84 16.83 -12.48
C TYR A 70 10.16 17.49 -12.92
N ARG A 71 10.54 17.33 -14.20
CA ARG A 71 11.73 17.94 -14.80
C ARG A 71 11.73 19.47 -14.63
N ILE A 72 10.61 20.12 -14.95
CA ILE A 72 10.47 21.58 -14.89
C ILE A 72 10.56 22.06 -13.43
N ALA A 73 9.83 21.42 -12.51
CA ALA A 73 9.86 21.79 -11.10
C ALA A 73 11.25 21.60 -10.45
N LYS A 74 12.10 20.73 -11.00
CA LYS A 74 13.49 20.53 -10.55
C LYS A 74 14.44 21.63 -11.03
N GLN A 75 14.19 22.23 -12.20
CA GLN A 75 15.05 23.26 -12.78
C GLN A 75 14.83 24.63 -12.12
N GLU A 76 13.60 24.91 -11.69
CA GLU A 76 13.23 26.14 -10.99
C GLU A 76 13.56 25.98 -9.50
N GLY A 77 14.71 26.46 -9.04
CA GLY A 77 15.30 26.13 -7.73
C GLY A 77 14.75 26.83 -6.48
N ASP A 78 13.67 27.61 -6.59
CA ASP A 78 13.12 28.41 -5.48
C ASP A 78 12.54 27.57 -4.32
N ASP A 79 12.52 28.08 -3.08
CA ASP A 79 11.96 27.36 -1.91
C ASP A 79 10.50 26.88 -2.10
N MET A 80 9.70 27.68 -2.81
CA MET A 80 8.34 27.28 -3.20
C MET A 80 8.35 26.17 -4.27
N ALA A 81 9.29 26.22 -5.19
CA ALA A 81 9.47 25.20 -6.20
C ALA A 81 10.01 23.90 -5.61
N GLN A 82 10.84 23.95 -4.57
CA GLN A 82 11.26 22.76 -3.81
C GLN A 82 10.07 22.04 -3.16
N LYS A 83 9.19 22.78 -2.47
CA LYS A 83 7.96 22.19 -1.90
C LYS A 83 7.05 21.60 -2.98
N GLN A 84 6.88 22.33 -4.09
CA GLN A 84 6.08 21.86 -5.21
C GLN A 84 6.72 20.63 -5.89
N LYS A 85 8.05 20.59 -5.98
CA LYS A 85 8.84 19.46 -6.50
C LYS A 85 8.64 18.22 -5.65
N PHE A 86 8.69 18.32 -4.33
CA PHE A 86 8.39 17.17 -3.45
C PHE A 86 6.97 16.66 -3.65
N LYS A 87 5.99 17.56 -3.76
CA LYS A 87 4.60 17.18 -4.03
C LYS A 87 4.44 16.48 -5.39
N LEU A 88 5.08 17.00 -6.43
CA LEU A 88 5.05 16.39 -7.76
C LEU A 88 5.79 15.05 -7.79
N LEU A 89 6.89 14.92 -7.05
CA LEU A 89 7.61 13.66 -6.90
C LEU A 89 6.70 12.60 -6.28
N ASP A 90 6.02 12.96 -5.19
CA ASP A 90 5.07 12.09 -4.51
C ASP A 90 3.94 11.66 -5.46
N GLU A 91 3.31 12.61 -6.16
CA GLU A 91 2.25 12.32 -7.14
C GLU A 91 2.74 11.46 -8.32
N SER A 92 3.97 11.70 -8.79
CA SER A 92 4.57 10.92 -9.90
C SER A 92 4.85 9.48 -9.49
N ILE A 93 5.31 9.26 -8.25
CA ILE A 93 5.54 7.91 -7.71
C ILE A 93 4.21 7.18 -7.56
N ASP A 94 3.18 7.84 -7.04
CA ASP A 94 1.85 7.24 -6.88
C ASP A 94 1.24 6.86 -8.23
N TYR A 95 1.29 7.75 -9.23
CA TYR A 95 0.83 7.44 -10.59
C TYR A 95 1.61 6.28 -11.22
N ALA A 96 2.93 6.24 -11.04
CA ALA A 96 3.75 5.15 -11.56
C ALA A 96 3.37 3.80 -10.92
N CYS A 97 3.06 3.78 -9.62
CA CYS A 97 2.58 2.58 -8.94
C CYS A 97 1.20 2.15 -9.45
N GLU A 98 0.27 3.08 -9.66
CA GLU A 98 -1.08 2.80 -10.17
C GLU A 98 -1.08 2.22 -11.59
N ASN A 99 -0.10 2.60 -12.42
CA ASN A 99 0.08 2.09 -13.77
C ASN A 99 0.98 0.84 -13.86
N GLY A 100 1.42 0.29 -12.72
CA GLY A 100 2.32 -0.87 -12.67
C GLY A 100 3.76 -0.59 -13.12
N ALA A 101 4.14 0.68 -13.32
CA ALA A 101 5.48 1.10 -13.71
C ALA A 101 6.44 1.17 -12.49
N PHE A 102 6.56 0.06 -11.75
CA PHE A 102 7.31 0.02 -10.50
C PHE A 102 8.81 0.27 -10.66
N ASP A 103 9.43 -0.16 -11.76
CA ASP A 103 10.85 0.12 -12.03
C ASP A 103 11.12 1.63 -12.01
N PHE A 104 10.25 2.40 -12.67
CA PHE A 104 10.32 3.85 -12.68
C PHE A 104 10.07 4.45 -11.30
N ALA A 105 9.08 3.94 -10.55
CA ALA A 105 8.81 4.37 -9.18
C ALA A 105 10.00 4.11 -8.24
N PHE A 106 10.67 2.96 -8.37
CA PHE A 106 11.86 2.61 -7.59
C PHE A 106 13.05 3.50 -7.93
N ASP A 107 13.27 3.79 -9.20
CA ASP A 107 14.36 4.68 -9.63
C ASP A 107 14.16 6.09 -9.07
N LEU A 108 12.94 6.62 -9.13
CA LEU A 108 12.59 7.90 -8.49
C LEU A 108 12.85 7.88 -6.98
N CYS A 109 12.43 6.83 -6.27
CA CYS A 109 12.64 6.70 -4.83
C CYS A 109 14.13 6.61 -4.46
N ARG A 110 14.93 5.83 -5.20
CA ARG A 110 16.36 5.64 -4.93
C ARG A 110 17.16 6.94 -5.10
N LEU A 111 16.78 7.75 -6.09
CA LEU A 111 17.44 9.00 -6.42
C LEU A 111 17.05 10.14 -5.48
N GLU A 112 15.76 10.34 -5.24
CA GLU A 112 15.27 11.60 -4.65
C GLU A 112 14.30 11.43 -3.47
N ALA A 113 13.69 10.25 -3.25
CA ALA A 113 12.69 10.01 -2.20
C ALA A 113 12.84 8.65 -1.47
N LYS A 114 13.98 8.44 -0.80
CA LYS A 114 14.26 7.16 -0.10
C LYS A 114 13.24 6.80 0.97
N ASN A 115 12.60 7.80 1.58
CA ASN A 115 11.52 7.64 2.55
C ASN A 115 10.24 7.04 1.95
N ARG A 116 10.03 7.16 0.63
CA ARG A 116 8.89 6.58 -0.09
C ARG A 116 9.14 5.15 -0.56
N LEU A 117 10.38 4.66 -0.50
CA LEU A 117 10.72 3.31 -0.93
C LEU A 117 9.85 2.22 -0.27
N PRO A 118 9.54 2.27 1.05
CA PRO A 118 8.63 1.32 1.68
C PRO A 118 7.21 1.36 1.09
N SER A 119 6.71 2.54 0.71
CA SER A 119 5.37 2.65 0.08
C SER A 119 5.31 2.00 -1.30
N VAL A 120 6.38 2.10 -2.09
CA VAL A 120 6.45 1.47 -3.42
C VAL A 120 6.54 -0.05 -3.28
N HIS A 121 7.38 -0.55 -2.37
CA HIS A 121 7.43 -1.98 -2.04
C HIS A 121 6.07 -2.51 -1.58
N PHE A 122 5.36 -1.76 -0.74
CA PHE A 122 4.03 -2.14 -0.30
C PHE A 122 3.04 -2.25 -1.48
N LYS A 123 3.03 -1.26 -2.38
CA LYS A 123 2.15 -1.28 -3.56
C LYS A 123 2.47 -2.42 -4.52
N LEU A 124 3.75 -2.69 -4.77
CA LEU A 124 4.17 -3.82 -5.58
C LEU A 124 3.77 -5.16 -4.92
N ALA A 125 3.91 -5.28 -3.60
CA ALA A 125 3.50 -6.47 -2.87
C ALA A 125 1.99 -6.74 -3.02
N GLN A 126 1.14 -5.71 -2.94
CA GLN A 126 -0.30 -5.84 -3.16
C GLN A 126 -0.64 -6.34 -4.56
N GLN A 127 0.03 -5.82 -5.60
CA GLN A 127 -0.22 -6.29 -6.96
C GLN A 127 0.23 -7.74 -7.16
N LEU A 128 1.40 -8.12 -6.61
CA LEU A 128 1.90 -9.49 -6.68
C LEU A 128 0.99 -10.48 -5.92
N GLU A 129 0.39 -10.05 -4.81
CA GLU A 129 -0.63 -10.82 -4.09
C GLU A 129 -1.86 -11.07 -4.97
N GLU A 130 -2.35 -10.04 -5.67
CA GLU A 130 -3.48 -10.16 -6.62
C GLU A 130 -3.15 -11.07 -7.80
N GLU A 131 -1.88 -11.11 -8.22
CA GLU A 131 -1.36 -12.02 -9.26
C GLU A 131 -1.11 -13.46 -8.74
N GLY A 132 -1.12 -13.68 -7.43
CA GLY A 132 -0.86 -14.98 -6.77
C GLY A 132 0.62 -15.32 -6.57
N GLU A 133 1.52 -14.36 -6.80
CA GLU A 133 2.98 -14.52 -6.66
C GLU A 133 3.43 -14.30 -5.20
N PHE A 134 2.91 -15.13 -4.30
CA PHE A 134 3.02 -14.94 -2.84
C PHE A 134 4.46 -14.86 -2.32
N GLU A 135 5.40 -15.65 -2.85
CA GLU A 135 6.80 -15.59 -2.42
C GLU A 135 7.44 -14.22 -2.72
N LYS A 136 7.12 -13.63 -3.87
CA LYS A 136 7.60 -12.29 -4.24
C LYS A 136 6.90 -11.20 -3.43
N ALA A 137 5.59 -11.36 -3.22
CA ALA A 137 4.82 -10.46 -2.37
C ALA A 137 5.37 -10.43 -0.93
N GLU A 138 5.71 -11.59 -0.35
CA GLU A 138 6.35 -11.68 0.97
C GLU A 138 7.62 -10.83 1.04
N MET A 139 8.52 -10.99 0.07
CA MET A 139 9.79 -10.25 0.05
C MET A 139 9.53 -8.73 0.12
N HIS A 140 8.61 -8.23 -0.69
CA HIS A 140 8.30 -6.80 -0.72
C HIS A 140 7.47 -6.31 0.49
N PHE A 141 6.61 -7.13 1.08
CA PHE A 141 5.97 -6.83 2.36
C PHE A 141 7.00 -6.70 3.49
N ILE A 142 8.03 -7.54 3.51
CA ILE A 142 9.13 -7.43 4.48
C ILE A 142 9.97 -6.18 4.22
N GLU A 143 10.33 -5.91 2.96
CA GLU A 143 11.11 -4.71 2.57
C GLU A 143 10.36 -3.40 2.86
N SER A 144 9.03 -3.42 2.80
CA SER A 144 8.19 -2.28 3.20
C SER A 144 8.05 -2.11 4.73
N GLY A 145 8.67 -2.99 5.53
CA GLY A 145 8.60 -2.95 6.99
C GLY A 145 7.25 -3.43 7.53
N LYS A 146 6.50 -4.18 6.72
CA LYS A 146 5.11 -4.59 6.94
C LYS A 146 4.96 -6.13 6.89
N PRO A 147 5.65 -6.86 7.78
CA PRO A 147 5.59 -8.33 7.81
C PRO A 147 4.21 -8.87 8.20
N LYS A 148 3.38 -8.07 8.87
CA LYS A 148 2.02 -8.48 9.28
C LYS A 148 1.12 -8.67 8.07
N GLU A 149 1.30 -7.86 7.04
CA GLU A 149 0.58 -7.97 5.79
C GLU A 149 0.95 -9.25 5.04
N ALA A 150 2.23 -9.63 4.99
CA ALA A 150 2.65 -10.94 4.46
C ALA A 150 2.03 -12.11 5.24
N ILE A 151 1.96 -12.02 6.57
CA ILE A 151 1.34 -13.06 7.39
C ILE A 151 -0.17 -13.14 7.11
N LEU A 152 -0.85 -12.01 7.00
CA LEU A 152 -2.28 -11.97 6.68
C LEU A 152 -2.56 -12.55 5.30
N MET A 153 -1.74 -12.21 4.30
CA MET A 153 -1.79 -12.79 2.95
C MET A 153 -1.78 -14.32 3.01
N TYR A 154 -0.78 -14.92 3.68
CA TYR A 154 -0.72 -16.38 3.83
C TYR A 154 -1.88 -16.99 4.62
N ILE A 155 -2.39 -16.29 5.64
CA ILE A 155 -3.59 -16.71 6.36
C ILE A 155 -4.83 -16.73 5.45
N HIS A 156 -4.97 -15.73 4.57
CA HIS A 156 -6.06 -15.67 3.61
C HIS A 156 -6.00 -16.81 2.58
N ASP A 157 -4.79 -17.17 2.16
CA ASP A 157 -4.53 -18.33 1.30
C ASP A 157 -4.60 -19.68 2.04
N GLN A 158 -4.77 -19.68 3.36
CA GLN A 158 -4.74 -20.86 4.24
C GLN A 158 -3.40 -21.61 4.23
N ASP A 159 -2.31 -20.95 3.81
CA ASP A 159 -0.95 -21.45 3.93
C ASP A 159 -0.40 -21.15 5.33
N TRP A 160 -0.78 -21.99 6.27
CA TRP A 160 -0.39 -21.85 7.68
C TRP A 160 1.11 -22.06 7.91
N GLU A 161 1.77 -22.86 7.08
CA GLU A 161 3.20 -23.16 7.23
C GLU A 161 4.03 -21.91 6.94
N ASN A 162 3.75 -21.22 5.82
CA ASN A 162 4.41 -19.97 5.51
C ASN A 162 3.99 -18.84 6.46
N ALA A 163 2.71 -18.74 6.85
CA ALA A 163 2.27 -17.78 7.86
C ALA A 163 3.04 -17.95 9.19
N GLU A 164 3.22 -19.18 9.65
CA GLU A 164 3.97 -19.50 10.87
C GLU A 164 5.46 -19.16 10.72
N ARG A 165 6.08 -19.50 9.59
CA ARG A 165 7.48 -19.20 9.28
C ARG A 165 7.76 -17.70 9.31
N VAL A 166 6.93 -16.92 8.61
CA VAL A 166 7.09 -15.45 8.54
C VAL A 166 6.85 -14.83 9.90
N ALA A 167 5.80 -15.24 10.62
CA ALA A 167 5.52 -14.76 11.97
C ALA A 167 6.69 -15.03 12.92
N LYS A 168 7.20 -16.27 12.99
CA LYS A 168 8.36 -16.59 13.86
C LYS A 168 9.60 -15.76 13.58
N LYS A 169 9.85 -15.45 12.31
CA LYS A 169 11.07 -14.75 11.88
C LYS A 169 10.98 -13.23 12.03
N HIS A 170 9.83 -12.64 11.69
CA HIS A 170 9.68 -11.20 11.55
C HIS A 170 8.70 -10.57 12.55
N SER A 171 7.75 -11.33 13.10
CA SER A 171 6.76 -10.83 14.06
C SER A 171 6.31 -11.91 15.06
N PRO A 172 7.16 -12.30 16.02
CA PRO A 172 6.83 -13.33 16.99
C PRO A 172 5.58 -13.01 17.82
N GLU A 173 5.22 -11.73 17.95
CA GLU A 173 4.04 -11.27 18.66
C GLU A 173 2.73 -11.62 17.97
N THR A 174 2.73 -11.80 16.63
CA THR A 174 1.53 -12.19 15.88
C THR A 174 1.39 -13.70 15.74
N LEU A 175 2.40 -14.48 16.15
CA LEU A 175 2.41 -15.93 16.05
C LEU A 175 1.23 -16.58 16.79
N SER A 176 0.85 -16.05 17.96
CA SER A 176 -0.33 -16.52 18.68
C SER A 176 -1.62 -16.32 17.86
N ASP A 177 -1.71 -15.21 17.14
CA ASP A 177 -2.89 -14.87 16.34
C ASP A 177 -3.01 -15.78 15.11
N VAL A 178 -1.87 -16.16 14.50
CA VAL A 178 -1.82 -17.16 13.42
C VAL A 178 -2.45 -18.48 13.90
N TYR A 179 -1.98 -19.01 15.03
CA TYR A 179 -2.51 -20.26 15.58
C TYR A 179 -3.98 -20.18 15.98
N ILE A 180 -4.43 -19.04 16.53
CA ILE A 180 -5.85 -18.85 16.88
C ILE A 180 -6.71 -18.87 15.61
N ARG A 181 -6.26 -18.25 14.52
CA ARG A 181 -6.99 -18.25 13.24
C ARG A 181 -7.01 -19.64 12.61
N GLN A 182 -5.88 -20.35 12.61
CA GLN A 182 -5.79 -21.73 12.16
C GLN A 182 -6.73 -22.64 12.95
N ALA A 183 -6.77 -22.48 14.27
CA ALA A 183 -7.64 -23.27 15.14
C ALA A 183 -9.13 -23.03 14.87
N ARG A 184 -9.54 -21.77 14.64
CA ARG A 184 -10.93 -21.44 14.30
C ARG A 184 -11.36 -22.16 13.02
N MET A 185 -10.53 -22.11 11.98
CA MET A 185 -10.82 -22.82 10.74
C MET A 185 -10.86 -24.33 10.94
N ALA A 186 -9.95 -24.90 11.74
CA ALA A 186 -9.97 -26.32 12.08
C ALA A 186 -11.23 -26.74 12.86
N ILE A 187 -11.76 -25.89 13.74
CA ILE A 187 -13.04 -26.13 14.45
C ILE A 187 -14.21 -26.15 13.47
N GLU A 188 -14.26 -25.22 12.53
CA GLU A 188 -15.30 -25.18 11.47
C GLU A 188 -15.29 -26.46 10.63
N GLN A 189 -14.09 -27.00 10.37
CA GLN A 189 -13.88 -28.26 9.67
C GLN A 189 -14.09 -29.50 10.57
N LYS A 190 -14.47 -29.33 11.85
CA LYS A 190 -14.58 -30.38 12.88
C LYS A 190 -13.28 -31.17 13.13
N ASN A 191 -12.14 -30.60 12.76
CA ASN A 191 -10.82 -31.13 13.08
C ASN A 191 -10.35 -30.63 14.45
N PHE A 192 -10.93 -31.21 15.50
CA PHE A 192 -10.66 -30.80 16.89
C PHE A 192 -9.22 -31.07 17.33
N ALA A 193 -8.56 -32.10 16.79
CA ALA A 193 -7.18 -32.41 17.12
C ALA A 193 -6.21 -31.31 16.64
N CYS A 194 -6.40 -30.83 15.41
CA CYS A 194 -5.62 -29.71 14.88
C CYS A 194 -5.90 -28.42 15.66
N ALA A 195 -7.18 -28.12 15.93
CA ALA A 195 -7.57 -26.94 16.69
C ALA A 195 -6.97 -26.91 18.10
N GLU A 196 -7.01 -28.04 18.81
CA GLU A 196 -6.40 -28.18 20.13
C GLU A 196 -4.90 -27.92 20.07
N SER A 197 -4.19 -28.59 19.15
CA SER A 197 -2.74 -28.39 19.00
C SER A 197 -2.37 -26.93 18.73
N CYS A 198 -3.16 -26.22 17.91
CA CYS A 198 -2.92 -24.82 17.59
C CYS A 198 -3.18 -23.92 18.80
N LEU A 199 -4.30 -24.10 19.50
CA LEU A 199 -4.64 -23.29 20.67
C LEU A 199 -3.70 -23.50 21.85
N LEU A 200 -3.18 -24.72 22.03
CA LEU A 200 -2.13 -25.00 23.02
C LEU A 200 -0.83 -24.28 22.66
N ARG A 201 -0.42 -24.27 21.38
CA ARG A 201 0.74 -23.50 20.92
C ARG A 201 0.56 -21.99 21.09
N ALA A 202 -0.68 -21.50 21.00
CA ALA A 202 -1.04 -20.11 21.29
C ALA A 202 -1.11 -19.79 22.80
N ASN A 203 -0.95 -20.80 23.68
CA ASN A 203 -1.21 -20.70 25.12
C ASN A 203 -2.61 -20.15 25.43
N ARG A 204 -3.62 -20.62 24.68
CA ARG A 204 -5.04 -20.24 24.84
C ARG A 204 -5.96 -21.45 25.11
N PRO A 205 -5.70 -22.22 26.18
CA PRO A 205 -6.51 -23.40 26.48
C PRO A 205 -7.95 -23.03 26.90
N GLU A 206 -8.22 -21.78 27.30
CA GLU A 206 -9.55 -21.27 27.61
C GLU A 206 -10.52 -21.31 26.41
N ILE A 207 -10.00 -21.11 25.19
CA ILE A 207 -10.80 -21.19 23.97
C ILE A 207 -11.22 -22.64 23.70
N ILE A 208 -10.31 -23.59 23.93
CA ILE A 208 -10.56 -25.03 23.79
C ILE A 208 -11.69 -25.46 24.73
N LEU A 209 -11.60 -25.08 26.01
CA LEU A 209 -12.62 -25.42 27.01
C LEU A 209 -14.00 -24.89 26.63
N ARG A 210 -14.09 -23.64 26.17
CA ARG A 210 -15.37 -23.07 25.75
C ARG A 210 -15.96 -23.86 24.57
N CYS A 211 -15.15 -24.15 23.55
CA CYS A 211 -15.59 -24.93 22.41
C CYS A 211 -16.06 -26.34 22.78
N TYR A 212 -15.33 -27.06 23.64
CA TYR A 212 -15.74 -28.40 24.08
C TYR A 212 -16.99 -28.38 24.97
N LYS A 213 -17.18 -27.34 25.80
CA LYS A 213 -18.43 -27.16 26.57
C LYS A 213 -19.63 -26.95 25.64
N GLU A 214 -19.49 -26.11 24.62
CA GLU A 214 -20.54 -25.83 23.63
C GLU A 214 -20.90 -27.05 22.79
N LEU A 215 -19.92 -27.92 22.49
CA LEU A 215 -20.11 -29.17 21.75
C LEU A 215 -20.49 -30.37 22.64
N GLU A 216 -20.71 -30.14 23.94
CA GLU A 216 -21.00 -31.17 24.95
C GLU A 216 -19.94 -32.28 25.09
N MET A 217 -18.71 -32.00 24.66
CA MET A 217 -17.54 -32.88 24.78
C MET A 217 -16.91 -32.80 26.18
N TRP A 218 -17.68 -33.15 27.21
CA TRP A 218 -17.29 -32.95 28.61
C TRP A 218 -16.04 -33.72 29.03
N GLN A 219 -15.81 -34.92 28.48
CA GLN A 219 -14.62 -35.71 28.80
C GLN A 219 -13.34 -35.03 28.33
N ASP A 220 -13.34 -34.49 27.11
CA ASP A 220 -12.21 -33.74 26.56
C ASP A 220 -12.03 -32.38 27.25
N ALA A 221 -13.12 -31.71 27.62
CA ALA A 221 -13.06 -30.49 28.43
C ALA A 221 -12.41 -30.75 29.80
N ILE A 222 -12.74 -31.85 30.47
CA ILE A 222 -12.13 -32.23 31.75
C ILE A 222 -10.64 -32.57 31.57
N ARG A 223 -10.28 -33.28 30.49
CA ARG A 223 -8.88 -33.58 30.16
C ARG A 223 -8.05 -32.30 30.03
N ILE A 224 -8.50 -31.36 29.21
CA ILE A 224 -7.81 -30.07 29.01
C ILE A 224 -7.73 -29.26 30.30
N ALA A 225 -8.81 -29.21 31.09
CA ALA A 225 -8.82 -28.50 32.36
C ALA A 225 -7.83 -29.14 33.36
N LYS A 226 -7.74 -30.46 33.39
CA LYS A 226 -6.79 -31.16 34.26
C LYS A 226 -5.34 -30.85 33.90
N ASP A 227 -5.03 -30.84 32.61
CA ASP A 227 -3.65 -30.70 32.12
C ASP A 227 -3.17 -29.24 32.10
N TYR A 228 -4.05 -28.29 31.75
CA TYR A 228 -3.67 -26.89 31.49
C TYR A 228 -4.34 -25.84 32.39
N MET A 229 -5.47 -26.17 33.04
CA MET A 229 -6.22 -25.22 33.89
C MET A 229 -6.80 -25.87 35.17
N PRO A 230 -5.93 -26.31 36.10
CA PRO A 230 -6.34 -27.04 37.30
C PRO A 230 -7.29 -26.24 38.22
N ALA A 231 -7.27 -24.90 38.12
CA ALA A 231 -8.19 -24.02 38.83
C ALA A 231 -9.65 -24.12 38.33
N GLU A 232 -9.86 -24.33 37.02
CA GLU A 232 -11.20 -24.47 36.43
C GLU A 232 -11.78 -25.88 36.57
N LEU A 233 -10.93 -26.88 36.83
CA LEU A 233 -11.33 -28.29 36.92
C LEU A 233 -12.47 -28.52 37.93
N LYS A 234 -12.36 -27.94 39.13
CA LYS A 234 -13.37 -28.10 40.20
C LYS A 234 -14.74 -27.58 39.79
N HIS A 235 -14.79 -26.48 39.04
CA HIS A 235 -16.05 -25.90 38.56
C HIS A 235 -16.68 -26.74 37.44
N LEU A 236 -15.84 -27.32 36.58
CA LEU A 236 -16.24 -28.18 35.47
C LEU A 236 -16.82 -29.53 35.95
N GLU A 237 -16.18 -30.18 36.91
CA GLU A 237 -16.64 -31.47 37.47
C GLU A 237 -18.01 -31.33 38.16
N VAL A 238 -18.21 -30.24 38.90
CA VAL A 238 -19.50 -29.93 39.54
C VAL A 238 -20.57 -29.68 38.49
N SER A 239 -20.30 -28.88 37.46
CA SER A 239 -21.26 -28.57 36.39
C SER A 239 -21.67 -29.80 35.59
N ASN A 240 -20.72 -30.68 35.25
CA ASN A 240 -21.00 -31.94 34.54
C ASN A 240 -21.84 -32.91 35.39
N ASN A 241 -21.54 -33.04 36.68
CA ASN A 241 -22.33 -33.86 37.60
C ASN A 241 -23.77 -33.34 37.74
N PHE A 242 -23.97 -32.03 37.86
CA PHE A 242 -25.31 -31.43 37.89
C PHE A 242 -26.11 -31.68 36.60
N LYS A 243 -25.48 -31.60 35.42
CA LYS A 243 -26.14 -31.89 34.13
C LYS A 243 -26.60 -33.35 34.05
N ASN A 244 -25.76 -34.30 34.47
CA ASN A 244 -26.10 -35.73 34.50
C ASN A 244 -27.21 -36.10 35.51
N LEU A 245 -27.41 -35.27 36.54
CA LEU A 245 -28.48 -35.44 37.53
C LEU A 245 -29.85 -34.92 37.06
N LEU A 246 -29.89 -33.95 36.13
CA LEU A 246 -31.12 -33.37 35.58
C LEU A 246 -31.67 -34.13 34.35
N LEU A 247 -30.87 -35.01 33.75
CA LEU A 247 -31.21 -35.83 32.59
C LEU A 247 -31.70 -37.25 32.96
N LYS A 248 -31.82 -37.56 34.25
CA LYS A 248 -32.44 -38.79 34.79
C LYS A 248 -33.84 -38.51 35.29
#